data_AF-H1LL30-F1
#
_entry.id   AF-H1LL30-F1
#
_cell.length_a   1.000
_cell.length_b   1.000
_cell.length_c   1.000
_cell.angle_alpha   90.00
_cell.angle_beta   90.00
_cell.angle_gamma   90.00
#
_symmetry.space_group_name_H-M   'P 1'
#
loop_
_entity.id
_entity.type
_entity.pdbx_description
1 polymer ?
#
loop_
_entity_poly.entity_id
_entity_poly.type
_entity_poly.pdbx_seq_one_letter_code
_entity_poly.pdbx_strand_id
1 'polypeptide(L)'
;MQGVDWILTALGPNDVDLDFEALFDGIDDVQPPISHFVMLSYAGVDDELPVQPSYENVKNLTEFIKQQRYAIKIVDESEIPYSIIRVPKLIDRANSKYQLFNEGEAMPNGEVSNEAVARLVLAAFKDNQLINRSVGIINA
;
A
#
# COMPACT_ATOMS: atom_id res chain seq x y z
N MET A 1 13.24 -3.19 16.75
CA MET A 1 11.99 -3.86 16.35
C MET A 1 11.53 -4.97 17.30
N GLN A 2 12.25 -5.30 18.38
CA GLN A 2 12.11 -6.55 19.17
C GLN A 2 10.78 -6.78 19.94
N GLY A 3 9.79 -5.89 19.79
CA GLY A 3 8.46 -6.04 20.37
C GLY A 3 7.38 -5.39 19.50
N VAL A 4 7.66 -5.22 18.21
CA VAL A 4 6.72 -4.65 17.24
C VAL A 4 5.74 -5.75 16.83
N ASP A 5 4.45 -5.47 17.04
CA ASP A 5 3.34 -6.35 16.67
C ASP A 5 2.70 -5.94 15.33
N TRP A 6 2.79 -4.66 14.97
CA TRP A 6 2.17 -4.10 13.76
C TRP A 6 3.15 -3.21 13.01
N ILE A 7 3.17 -3.32 11.68
CA ILE A 7 3.96 -2.45 10.82
C ILE A 7 3.02 -1.70 9.87
N LEU A 8 3.25 -0.39 9.72
CA LEU A 8 2.69 0.43 8.63
C LEU A 8 3.85 0.94 7.78
N THR A 9 3.81 0.70 6.47
CA THR A 9 4.72 1.32 5.51
C THR A 9 3.99 2.33 4.64
N ALA A 10 4.58 3.51 4.51
CA ALA A 10 4.08 4.62 3.70
C ALA A 10 5.28 5.28 3.00
N LEU A 11 5.93 4.52 2.13
CA LEU A 11 7.19 4.90 1.52
C LEU A 11 6.95 5.71 0.24
N GLY A 12 7.81 6.71 0.06
CA GLY A 12 7.79 7.61 -1.09
C GLY A 12 8.25 6.93 -2.38
N PRO A 13 8.37 7.70 -3.47
CA PRO A 13 8.57 7.12 -4.79
C PRO A 13 9.99 6.67 -5.12
N ASN A 14 10.99 6.95 -4.27
CA ASN A 14 12.37 6.64 -4.56
C ASN A 14 12.81 5.40 -3.78
N ASP A 15 13.52 4.50 -4.44
CA ASP A 15 14.27 3.39 -3.84
C ASP A 15 13.44 2.48 -2.92
N VAL A 16 12.14 2.33 -3.21
CA VAL A 16 11.21 1.53 -2.40
C VAL A 16 11.62 0.07 -2.36
N ASP A 17 12.15 -0.46 -3.46
CA ASP A 17 12.72 -1.81 -3.51
C ASP A 17 13.83 -1.99 -2.47
N LEU A 18 14.80 -1.08 -2.45
CA LEU A 18 15.91 -1.11 -1.48
C LEU A 18 15.44 -0.91 -0.04
N ASP A 19 14.49 0.00 0.19
CA ASP A 19 13.92 0.23 1.52
C ASP A 19 13.20 -1.02 2.06
N PHE A 20 12.47 -1.74 1.19
CA PHE A 20 11.78 -2.98 1.57
C PHE A 20 12.76 -4.13 1.79
N GLU A 21 13.79 -4.29 0.96
CA GLU A 21 14.87 -5.27 1.20
C GLU A 21 15.51 -5.04 2.58
N ALA A 22 15.92 -3.81 2.88
CA ALA A 22 16.54 -3.48 4.17
C ALA A 22 15.58 -3.66 5.36
N LEU A 23 14.28 -3.36 5.18
CA LEU A 23 13.27 -3.59 6.21
C LEU A 23 13.13 -5.09 6.52
N PHE A 24 13.03 -5.92 5.48
CA PHE A 24 12.84 -7.35 5.64
C PHE A 24 14.09 -8.05 6.18
N ASP A 25 15.29 -7.63 5.78
CA ASP A 25 16.55 -8.06 6.42
C ASP A 25 16.49 -7.81 7.96
N GLY A 26 16.03 -6.63 8.37
CA GLY A 26 15.90 -6.29 9.79
C GLY A 26 14.78 -7.05 10.52
N ILE A 27 13.72 -7.43 9.81
CA ILE A 27 12.65 -8.30 10.34
C ILE A 27 13.19 -9.71 10.54
N ASP A 28 13.94 -10.25 9.57
CA ASP A 28 14.50 -11.60 9.62
C ASP A 28 15.57 -11.75 10.70
N ASP A 29 16.38 -10.70 10.91
CA ASP A 29 17.40 -10.65 11.96
C ASP A 29 16.80 -10.66 13.38
N VAL A 30 15.68 -9.96 13.57
CA VAL A 30 15.08 -9.72 14.90
C VAL A 30 13.96 -10.70 15.20
N GLN A 31 13.29 -11.23 14.18
CA GLN A 31 12.09 -12.06 14.23
C GLN A 31 11.01 -11.52 15.20
N PRO A 32 10.58 -10.26 15.03
CA PRO A 32 9.53 -9.69 15.86
C PRO A 32 8.20 -10.45 15.66
N PRO A 33 7.32 -10.50 16.68
CA PRO A 33 6.05 -11.20 16.59
C PRO A 33 5.00 -10.36 15.85
N ILE A 34 5.27 -10.03 14.58
CA ILE A 34 4.38 -9.20 13.76
C ILE A 34 3.10 -9.99 13.47
N SER A 35 1.96 -9.49 13.92
CA SER A 35 0.65 -10.05 13.61
C SER A 35 0.03 -9.43 12.35
N HIS A 36 0.46 -8.23 11.95
CA HIS A 36 -0.06 -7.57 10.75
C HIS A 36 0.91 -6.56 10.13
N PHE A 37 1.12 -6.67 8.82
CA PHE A 37 1.85 -5.72 7.99
C PHE A 37 0.90 -4.95 7.06
N VAL A 38 0.79 -3.63 7.22
CA VAL A 38 -0.02 -2.78 6.33
C VAL A 38 0.88 -1.96 5.43
N MET A 39 0.73 -2.13 4.12
CA MET A 39 1.47 -1.39 3.10
C MET A 39 0.57 -0.39 2.40
N LEU A 40 0.95 0.89 2.41
CA LEU A 40 0.47 1.84 1.43
C LEU A 40 1.33 1.73 0.16
N SER A 41 0.70 1.35 -0.94
CA SER A 41 1.26 1.38 -2.28
C SER A 41 0.43 2.31 -3.16
N TYR A 42 0.63 2.25 -4.47
CA TYR A 42 0.05 3.19 -5.43
C TYR A 42 -0.92 2.48 -6.36
N ALA A 43 -1.98 3.16 -6.76
CA ALA A 43 -2.88 2.66 -7.80
C ALA A 43 -2.17 2.63 -9.17
N GLY A 44 -2.54 1.67 -10.01
CA GLY A 44 -1.91 1.42 -11.31
C GLY A 44 -0.82 0.34 -11.27
N VAL A 45 -0.48 -0.15 -10.08
CA VAL A 45 0.48 -1.26 -9.91
C VAL A 45 -0.08 -2.60 -10.38
N ASP A 46 -1.39 -2.72 -10.60
CA ASP A 46 -2.07 -3.93 -11.05
C ASP A 46 -2.69 -3.74 -12.45
N ASP A 47 -2.22 -2.73 -13.20
CA ASP A 47 -2.76 -2.34 -14.50
C ASP A 47 -4.29 -2.06 -14.46
N GLU A 48 -4.78 -1.64 -13.29
CA GLU A 48 -6.21 -1.50 -12.97
C GLU A 48 -6.82 -0.17 -13.45
N LEU A 49 -5.98 0.82 -13.79
CA LEU A 49 -6.40 2.16 -14.17
C LEU A 49 -6.57 2.30 -15.70
N PRO A 50 -7.67 2.90 -16.19
CA PRO A 50 -7.87 3.10 -17.63
C PRO A 50 -6.92 4.13 -18.25
N VAL A 51 -6.39 5.06 -17.43
CA VAL A 51 -5.41 6.05 -17.85
C VAL A 51 -4.25 6.06 -16.85
N GLN A 52 -3.02 6.14 -17.37
CA GLN A 52 -1.82 6.19 -16.54
C GLN A 52 -1.89 7.33 -15.50
N PRO A 53 -1.63 7.04 -14.22
CA PRO A 53 -1.66 8.05 -13.17
C PRO A 53 -0.46 8.98 -13.24
N SER A 54 -0.57 10.15 -12.61
CA SER A 54 0.56 11.04 -12.35
C SER A 54 0.69 11.23 -10.84
N TYR A 55 1.89 10.99 -10.33
CA TYR A 55 2.24 11.12 -8.93
C TYR A 55 3.29 12.21 -8.74
N GLU A 56 3.19 12.96 -7.64
CA GLU A 56 4.16 14.01 -7.33
C GLU A 56 5.55 13.40 -7.13
N ASN A 57 6.58 14.11 -7.62
CA ASN A 57 7.98 13.70 -7.53
C ASN A 57 8.35 12.39 -8.28
N VAL A 58 7.43 11.81 -9.06
CA VAL A 58 7.71 10.66 -9.94
C VAL A 58 8.10 11.15 -11.34
N LYS A 59 9.38 10.98 -11.71
CA LYS A 59 9.91 11.37 -13.04
C LYS A 59 9.77 10.27 -14.09
N ASN A 60 9.88 9.01 -13.68
CA ASN A 60 9.74 7.84 -14.54
C ASN A 60 8.66 6.92 -13.97
N LEU A 61 7.43 7.08 -14.47
CA LEU A 61 6.28 6.32 -13.99
C LEU A 61 6.45 4.82 -14.19
N THR A 62 7.02 4.39 -15.33
CA THR A 62 7.19 2.97 -15.62
C THR A 62 8.12 2.29 -14.63
N GLU A 63 9.26 2.91 -14.31
CA GLU A 63 10.19 2.35 -13.34
C GLU A 63 9.62 2.36 -11.93
N PHE A 64 9.00 3.48 -11.55
CA PHE A 64 8.32 3.60 -10.27
C PHE A 64 7.27 2.51 -10.05
N ILE A 65 6.39 2.26 -11.04
CA ILE A 65 5.38 1.19 -10.95
C ILE A 65 6.03 -0.19 -10.82
N LYS A 66 7.15 -0.45 -11.52
CA LYS A 66 7.88 -1.72 -11.37
C LYS A 66 8.44 -1.91 -9.97
N GLN A 67 9.04 -0.87 -9.38
CA GLN A 67 9.57 -0.93 -8.01
C GLN A 67 8.44 -1.17 -7.00
N GLN A 68 7.30 -0.52 -7.17
CA GLN A 68 6.13 -0.76 -6.32
C GLN A 68 5.60 -2.20 -6.45
N ARG A 69 5.52 -2.76 -7.67
CA ARG A 69 5.16 -4.18 -7.89
C ARG A 69 6.14 -5.12 -7.21
N TYR A 70 7.43 -4.81 -7.26
CA TYR A 70 8.47 -5.62 -6.61
C TYR A 70 8.34 -5.59 -5.08
N ALA A 71 8.15 -4.41 -4.48
CA ALA A 71 7.91 -4.29 -3.05
C ALA A 71 6.64 -5.03 -2.58
N ILE A 72 5.56 -4.95 -3.36
CA ILE A 72 4.33 -5.73 -3.11
C ILE A 72 4.64 -7.23 -3.08
N LYS A 73 5.45 -7.70 -4.04
CA LYS A 73 5.84 -9.11 -4.11
C LYS A 73 6.65 -9.55 -2.89
N ILE A 74 7.58 -8.73 -2.41
CA ILE A 74 8.33 -9.02 -1.17
C ILE A 74 7.36 -9.20 0.01
N VAL A 75 6.38 -8.30 0.16
CA VAL A 75 5.36 -8.40 1.21
C VAL A 75 4.52 -9.67 1.07
N ASP A 76 4.05 -9.99 -0.14
CA ASP A 76 3.25 -11.19 -0.43
C ASP A 76 4.01 -12.49 -0.13
N GLU A 77 5.32 -12.53 -0.41
CA GLU A 77 6.19 -13.69 -0.17
C GLU A 77 6.67 -13.81 1.30
N SER A 78 6.43 -12.81 2.16
CA SER A 78 6.98 -12.76 3.52
C SER A 78 6.36 -13.71 4.55
N GLU A 79 5.29 -14.41 4.20
CA GLU A 79 4.45 -15.23 5.11
C GLU A 79 3.81 -14.45 6.29
N ILE A 80 4.09 -13.15 6.44
CA ILE A 80 3.47 -12.27 7.44
C ILE A 80 2.05 -11.90 6.99
N PRO A 81 1.02 -11.98 7.85
CA PRO A 81 -0.32 -11.50 7.50
C PRO A 81 -0.28 -10.04 7.08
N TYR A 82 -0.80 -9.72 5.89
CA TYR A 82 -0.64 -8.39 5.32
C TYR A 82 -1.93 -7.74 4.84
N SER A 83 -1.92 -6.43 4.64
CA SER A 83 -2.91 -5.70 3.85
C SER A 83 -2.22 -4.67 2.98
N ILE A 84 -2.48 -4.69 1.67
CA ILE A 84 -1.94 -3.73 0.72
C ILE A 84 -3.07 -2.78 0.32
N ILE A 85 -2.82 -1.48 0.45
CA ILE A 85 -3.75 -0.42 0.09
C ILE A 85 -3.14 0.35 -1.09
N ARG A 86 -3.73 0.20 -2.27
CA ARG A 86 -3.31 0.88 -3.51
C ARG A 86 -3.95 2.26 -3.59
N VAL A 87 -3.16 3.29 -3.31
CA VAL A 87 -3.63 4.67 -3.15
C VAL A 87 -3.46 5.43 -4.49
N PRO A 88 -4.51 6.07 -5.02
CA PRO A 88 -4.42 6.93 -6.18
C PRO A 88 -3.87 8.31 -5.76
N LYS A 89 -4.22 9.37 -6.49
CA LYS A 89 -3.84 10.73 -6.10
C LYS A 89 -4.42 11.08 -4.72
N LEU A 90 -3.54 11.43 -3.78
CA LEU A 90 -3.92 11.95 -2.47
C LEU A 90 -4.39 13.41 -2.55
N ILE A 91 -5.41 13.74 -1.78
CA ILE A 91 -5.89 15.13 -1.61
C ILE A 91 -6.04 15.50 -0.14
N ASP A 92 -5.77 16.77 0.15
CA ASP A 92 -5.97 17.37 1.47
C ASP A 92 -7.34 18.03 1.57
N ARG A 93 -8.40 17.19 1.65
CA ARG A 93 -9.80 17.61 1.84
C ARG A 93 -10.49 16.66 2.82
N ALA A 94 -11.33 17.20 3.70
CA ALA A 94 -12.10 16.40 4.64
C ALA A 94 -13.15 15.55 3.89
N ASN A 95 -12.92 14.24 3.82
CA ASN A 95 -13.85 13.25 3.29
C ASN A 95 -13.42 11.86 3.76
N SER A 96 -14.14 11.24 4.69
CA SER A 96 -13.84 9.89 5.18
C SER A 96 -14.57 8.77 4.44
N LYS A 97 -15.33 9.09 3.39
CA LYS A 97 -16.05 8.10 2.58
C LYS A 97 -15.19 7.65 1.42
N TYR A 98 -15.14 6.34 1.23
CA TYR A 98 -14.37 5.72 0.18
C TYR A 98 -15.07 4.48 -0.38
N GLN A 99 -14.67 4.11 -1.58
CA GLN A 99 -14.99 2.84 -2.23
C GLN A 99 -13.71 2.01 -2.38
N LEU A 100 -13.84 0.69 -2.24
CA LEU A 100 -12.74 -0.27 -2.41
C LEU A 100 -12.87 -1.03 -3.73
N PHE A 101 -11.72 -1.39 -4.29
CA PHE A 101 -11.58 -2.19 -5.51
C PHE A 101 -10.64 -3.35 -5.22
N ASN A 102 -11.04 -4.58 -5.51
CA ASN A 102 -10.19 -5.74 -5.27
C ASN A 102 -9.05 -5.81 -6.31
N GLU A 103 -8.02 -6.60 -6.02
CA GLU A 103 -7.01 -6.99 -7.00
C GLU A 103 -7.67 -7.65 -8.23
N GLY A 104 -7.17 -7.30 -9.42
CA GLY A 104 -7.73 -7.72 -10.70
C GLY A 104 -9.01 -7.01 -11.13
N GLU A 105 -9.62 -6.16 -10.29
CA GLU A 105 -10.78 -5.35 -10.68
C GLU A 105 -10.35 -4.04 -11.32
N ALA A 106 -11.08 -3.62 -12.37
CA ALA A 106 -10.87 -2.31 -12.98
C ALA A 106 -11.23 -1.20 -11.97
N MET A 107 -10.32 -0.25 -11.80
CA MET A 107 -10.47 0.89 -10.91
C MET A 107 -10.52 2.19 -11.73
N PRO A 108 -11.53 3.05 -11.55
CA PRO A 108 -11.56 4.33 -12.25
C PRO A 108 -10.43 5.23 -11.74
N ASN A 109 -9.91 6.11 -12.62
CA ASN A 109 -9.06 7.20 -12.17
C ASN A 109 -9.83 8.06 -11.17
N GLY A 110 -9.22 8.31 -10.01
CA GLY A 110 -9.85 9.04 -8.93
C GLY A 110 -8.82 9.66 -7.99
N GLU A 111 -9.34 10.30 -6.95
CA GLU A 111 -8.56 10.86 -5.86
C GLU A 111 -9.11 10.35 -4.53
N VAL A 112 -8.26 10.29 -3.52
CA VAL A 112 -8.66 9.88 -2.17
C VAL A 112 -8.11 10.86 -1.14
N SER A 113 -8.88 11.15 -0.10
CA SER A 113 -8.39 12.02 0.97
C SER A 113 -7.42 11.28 1.90
N ASN A 114 -6.53 12.05 2.53
CA ASN A 114 -5.71 11.54 3.64
C ASN A 114 -6.57 10.94 4.76
N GLU A 115 -7.74 11.52 5.03
CA GLU A 115 -8.68 11.06 6.07
C GLU A 115 -9.27 9.69 5.75
N ALA A 116 -9.66 9.45 4.49
CA ALA A 116 -10.19 8.16 4.05
C ALA A 116 -9.13 7.05 4.11
N VAL A 117 -7.90 7.35 3.68
CA VAL A 117 -6.77 6.40 3.78
C VAL A 117 -6.48 6.06 5.24
N ALA A 118 -6.37 7.07 6.12
CA ALA A 118 -6.14 6.84 7.55
C ALA A 118 -7.25 6.00 8.19
N ARG A 119 -8.51 6.21 7.79
CA ARG A 119 -9.65 5.41 8.24
C ARG A 119 -9.55 3.96 7.79
N LEU A 120 -9.15 3.71 6.54
CA LEU A 120 -8.96 2.35 6.03
C LEU A 120 -7.78 1.65 6.72
N VAL A 121 -6.65 2.33 6.92
CA VAL A 121 -5.50 1.79 7.66
C VAL A 121 -5.90 1.40 9.08
N LEU A 122 -6.65 2.26 9.78
CA LEU A 122 -7.15 1.93 11.12
C LEU A 122 -8.11 0.72 11.10
N ALA A 123 -8.92 0.57 10.04
CA ALA A 123 -9.78 -0.58 9.86
C ALA A 123 -8.97 -1.85 9.57
N ALA A 124 -7.95 -1.79 8.70
CA ALA A 124 -7.02 -2.90 8.48
C ALA A 124 -6.37 -3.34 9.79
N PHE A 125 -6.08 -2.39 10.68
CA PHE A 125 -5.52 -2.67 12.00
C PHE A 125 -6.50 -3.15 13.07
N LYS A 126 -7.79 -3.22 12.78
CA LYS A 126 -8.80 -3.66 13.76
C LYS A 126 -9.59 -4.87 13.28
N ASP A 127 -9.78 -4.96 11.98
CA ASP A 127 -10.63 -5.93 11.33
C ASP A 127 -9.82 -6.81 10.39
N ASN A 128 -9.94 -8.12 10.58
CA ASN A 128 -9.24 -9.12 9.75
C ASN A 128 -9.76 -9.20 8.29
N GLN A 129 -10.70 -8.34 7.89
CA GLN A 129 -11.33 -8.40 6.56
C GLN A 129 -10.38 -8.06 5.41
N LEU A 130 -9.26 -7.39 5.70
CA LEU A 130 -8.26 -7.00 4.71
C LEU A 130 -6.99 -7.87 4.79
N ILE A 131 -6.95 -8.87 5.66
CA ILE A 131 -5.80 -9.78 5.75
C ILE A 131 -5.64 -10.55 4.44
N ASN A 132 -4.41 -10.58 3.94
CA ASN A 132 -3.97 -11.17 2.68
C ASN A 132 -4.74 -10.62 1.49
N ARG A 133 -5.00 -9.31 1.48
CA ARG A 133 -5.71 -8.62 0.40
C ARG A 133 -4.95 -7.39 -0.08
N SER A 134 -5.00 -7.17 -1.39
CA SER A 134 -4.64 -5.92 -2.05
C SER A 134 -5.90 -5.19 -2.51
N VAL A 135 -6.13 -3.98 -1.99
CA VAL A 135 -7.33 -3.18 -2.29
C VAL A 135 -6.98 -1.79 -2.78
N GLY A 136 -7.54 -1.39 -3.92
CA GLY A 136 -7.57 -0.01 -4.38
C GLY A 136 -8.60 0.81 -3.61
N ILE A 137 -8.33 2.10 -3.41
CA ILE A 137 -9.22 3.02 -2.69
C ILE A 137 -9.42 4.32 -3.48
N ILE A 138 -10.66 4.79 -3.60
CA ILE A 138 -10.98 6.16 -4.08
C ILE A 138 -12.02 6.79 -3.15
N ASN A 139 -12.12 8.12 -3.15
CA ASN A 139 -13.25 8.79 -2.48
C ASN A 139 -14.59 8.36 -3.12
N ALA A 140 -15.60 8.18 -2.27
CA ALA A 140 -16.99 7.94 -2.68
C ALA A 140 -17.80 9.24 -2.75
#